data_AF-A0A524M969-F1
#
_entry.id   AF-A0A524M969-F1
#
_cell.length_a   1.000
_cell.length_b   1.000
_cell.length_c   1.000
_cell.angle_alpha   90.00
_cell.angle_beta   90.00
_cell.angle_gamma   90.00
#
_symmetry.space_group_name_H-M   'P 1'
#
loop_
_entity.id
_entity.type
_entity.pdbx_description
1 polymer ?
#
loop_
_entity_poly.entity_id
_entity_poly.type
_entity_poly.pdbx_seq_one_letter_code
_entity_poly.pdbx_strand_id
1 'polypeptide(L)'
;MTEETAIKKDPKKTLAKGQYRAERVFARIDRYAAWLSALLLFLFIVSGYGMTKPDFVYQATARLMTWRVAYDMHNLLIIPIIITFILHTFTGLRRAL
;
A
#
# COMPACT_ATOMS: atom_id res chain seq x y z
N MET A 1 -40.39 8.19 42.51
CA MET A 1 -39.44 9.28 42.20
C MET A 1 -38.12 8.63 41.86
N THR A 2 -37.95 8.27 40.58
CA THR A 2 -36.68 7.84 39.97
C THR A 2 -36.82 8.17 38.49
N GLU A 3 -36.71 9.47 38.21
CA GLU A 3 -36.23 9.97 36.94
C GLU A 3 -34.79 9.48 36.71
N GLU A 4 -34.26 9.71 35.49
CA GLU A 4 -32.87 9.51 35.10
C GLU A 4 -32.44 8.03 34.93
N THR A 5 -32.16 7.48 33.76
CA THR A 5 -31.35 8.02 32.66
C THR A 5 -31.48 7.06 31.46
N ALA A 6 -32.64 7.04 30.80
CA ALA A 6 -32.70 6.44 29.46
C ALA A 6 -32.03 7.44 28.49
N ILE A 7 -30.69 7.43 28.47
CA ILE A 7 -29.88 8.14 27.48
C ILE A 7 -30.29 7.58 26.12
N LYS A 8 -31.26 8.24 25.49
CA LYS A 8 -31.72 7.98 24.12
C LYS A 8 -30.54 8.31 23.22
N LYS A 9 -29.67 7.32 23.04
CA LYS A 9 -28.43 7.42 22.28
C LYS A 9 -28.81 7.73 20.84
N ASP A 10 -28.70 9.01 20.49
CA ASP A 10 -29.17 9.53 19.21
C ASP A 10 -28.56 8.69 18.06
N PRO A 11 -29.37 7.93 17.29
CA PRO A 11 -28.84 6.96 16.33
C PRO A 11 -27.97 7.64 15.27
N LYS A 12 -28.27 8.92 14.94
CA LYS A 12 -27.45 9.75 14.05
C LYS A 12 -26.03 10.01 14.57
N LYS A 13 -25.85 10.30 15.86
CA LYS A 13 -24.50 10.52 16.44
C LYS A 13 -23.67 9.23 16.46
N THR A 14 -24.32 8.09 16.61
CA THR A 14 -23.66 6.77 16.61
C THR A 14 -23.22 6.36 15.20
N LEU A 15 -24.06 6.62 14.19
CA LEU A 15 -23.74 6.40 12.78
C LEU A 15 -22.61 7.32 12.29
N ALA A 16 -22.68 8.61 12.61
CA ALA A 16 -21.63 9.57 12.30
C ALA A 16 -20.28 9.18 12.92
N LYS A 17 -20.29 8.79 14.21
CA LYS A 17 -19.06 8.34 14.90
C LYS A 17 -18.46 7.07 14.29
N GLY A 18 -19.28 6.17 13.75
CA GLY A 18 -18.85 5.00 12.99
C GLY A 18 -18.18 5.37 11.66
N GLN A 19 -18.80 6.30 10.91
CA GLN A 19 -18.28 6.81 9.64
C GLN A 19 -16.93 7.54 9.81
N TYR A 20 -16.80 8.43 10.80
CA TYR A 20 -15.51 9.09 11.10
C TYR A 20 -14.40 8.13 11.54
N ARG A 21 -14.77 6.98 12.14
CA ARG A 21 -13.81 5.94 12.52
C ARG A 21 -13.36 5.15 11.29
N ALA A 22 -14.29 4.83 10.39
CA ALA A 22 -13.99 4.21 9.10
C ALA A 22 -13.14 5.12 8.22
N GLU A 23 -13.49 6.40 8.07
CA GLU A 23 -12.71 7.38 7.29
C GLU A 23 -11.26 7.50 7.78
N ARG A 24 -11.03 7.53 9.10
CA ARG A 24 -9.67 7.57 9.65
C ARG A 24 -8.90 6.28 9.42
N VAL A 25 -9.57 5.13 9.33
CA VAL A 25 -8.96 3.86 8.98
C VAL A 25 -8.64 3.83 7.48
N PHE A 26 -9.57 4.26 6.62
CA PHE A 26 -9.35 4.39 5.18
C PHE A 26 -8.20 5.34 4.86
N ALA A 27 -8.10 6.48 5.54
CA ALA A 27 -6.97 7.41 5.36
C ALA A 27 -5.61 6.80 5.76
N ARG A 28 -5.59 5.93 6.78
CA ARG A 28 -4.36 5.20 7.14
C ARG A 28 -4.05 4.13 6.10
N ILE A 29 -5.05 3.38 5.65
CA ILE A 29 -4.88 2.35 4.61
C ILE A 29 -4.37 3.00 3.32
N ASP A 30 -4.90 4.15 2.92
CA ASP A 30 -4.44 4.92 1.76
C ASP A 30 -2.95 5.30 1.90
N ARG A 31 -2.56 5.76 3.09
CA ARG A 31 -1.15 6.08 3.39
C ARG A 31 -0.25 4.84 3.38
N TYR A 32 -0.70 3.72 3.95
CA TYR A 32 0.05 2.47 3.88
C TYR A 32 0.14 1.91 2.47
N ALA A 33 -0.93 2.02 1.66
CA ALA A 33 -0.94 1.62 0.27
C ALA A 33 0.06 2.46 -0.55
N ALA A 34 0.17 3.77 -0.29
CA ALA A 34 1.17 4.63 -0.92
C ALA A 34 2.60 4.20 -0.55
N TRP A 35 2.88 3.94 0.73
CA TRP A 35 4.18 3.44 1.18
C TRP A 35 4.50 2.05 0.62
N LEU A 36 3.52 1.15 0.57
CA LEU A 36 3.67 -0.17 -0.02
C LEU A 36 3.98 -0.07 -1.53
N SER A 37 3.30 0.83 -2.24
CA SER A 37 3.54 1.09 -3.67
C SER A 37 4.95 1.65 -3.90
N ALA A 38 5.42 2.58 -3.05
CA ALA A 38 6.78 3.08 -3.12
C ALA A 38 7.83 1.98 -2.87
N LEU A 39 7.57 1.10 -1.90
CA LEU A 39 8.44 -0.05 -1.61
C LEU A 39 8.48 -1.06 -2.76
N LEU A 40 7.33 -1.37 -3.36
CA LEU A 40 7.21 -2.22 -4.55
C LEU A 40 8.03 -1.66 -5.71
N LEU A 41 7.88 -0.37 -6.01
CA LEU A 41 8.65 0.34 -7.02
C LEU A 41 10.16 0.26 -6.75
N PHE A 42 10.57 0.50 -5.50
CA PHE A 42 11.97 0.39 -5.11
C PHE A 42 12.53 -1.02 -5.34
N LEU A 43 11.82 -2.06 -4.89
CA LEU A 43 12.19 -3.46 -5.10
C LEU A 43 12.30 -3.82 -6.59
N PHE A 44 11.43 -3.25 -7.42
CA PHE A 44 11.47 -3.47 -8.86
C PHE A 44 12.66 -2.81 -9.55
N ILE A 45 13.02 -1.60 -9.15
CA ILE A 45 14.24 -0.93 -9.63
C ILE A 45 15.47 -1.75 -9.21
N VAL A 46 15.53 -2.18 -7.94
CA VAL A 46 16.66 -2.97 -7.42
C VAL A 46 16.78 -4.33 -8.12
N SER A 47 15.65 -5.03 -8.34
CA SER A 47 15.65 -6.31 -9.08
C SER A 47 16.03 -6.13 -10.55
N GLY A 48 15.56 -5.08 -11.22
CA GLY A 48 15.95 -4.73 -12.59
C GLY A 48 17.44 -4.37 -12.69
N TYR A 49 17.97 -3.66 -11.70
CA TYR A 49 19.40 -3.37 -11.60
C TYR A 49 20.22 -4.65 -11.38
N GLY A 50 19.70 -5.60 -10.59
CA GLY A 50 20.30 -6.92 -10.39
C GLY A 50 20.37 -7.77 -11.65
N MET A 51 19.43 -7.63 -12.58
CA MET A 51 19.49 -8.31 -13.87
C MET A 51 20.54 -7.70 -14.81
N THR A 52 20.76 -6.39 -14.76
CA THR A 52 21.72 -5.67 -15.63
C THR A 52 23.16 -5.76 -15.11
N LYS A 53 23.36 -5.78 -13.79
CA LYS A 53 24.68 -5.98 -13.15
C LYS A 53 24.60 -7.02 -12.02
N PRO A 54 24.62 -8.32 -12.35
CA PRO A 54 24.45 -9.38 -11.37
C PRO A 54 25.56 -9.42 -10.31
N ASP A 55 26.82 -9.13 -10.67
CA ASP A 55 27.94 -9.17 -9.72
C ASP A 55 27.83 -8.13 -8.59
N PHE A 56 27.29 -6.94 -8.90
CA PHE A 56 27.12 -5.87 -7.92
C PHE A 56 26.04 -6.23 -6.90
N VAL A 57 24.91 -6.75 -7.39
CA VAL A 57 23.78 -7.13 -6.54
C VAL A 57 24.06 -8.41 -5.76
N TYR A 58 24.80 -9.35 -6.34
CA TYR A 58 25.28 -10.53 -5.64
C TYR A 58 26.16 -10.17 -4.43
N GLN A 59 27.03 -9.16 -4.56
CA GLN A 59 27.81 -8.65 -3.43
C GLN A 59 26.95 -7.85 -2.43
N ALA A 60 26.07 -6.97 -2.92
CA ALA A 60 25.23 -6.12 -2.08
C ALA A 60 24.21 -6.90 -1.24
N THR A 61 23.76 -8.06 -1.72
CA THR A 61 22.81 -8.95 -1.02
C THR A 61 23.49 -10.07 -0.25
N ALA A 62 24.79 -9.94 0.04
CA ALA A 62 25.57 -10.94 0.77
C ALA A 62 25.47 -12.35 0.13
N ARG A 63 25.50 -12.41 -1.21
CA ARG A 63 25.40 -13.61 -2.05
C ARG A 63 24.04 -14.30 -2.08
N LEU A 64 22.99 -13.69 -1.53
CA LEU A 64 21.63 -14.25 -1.55
C LEU A 64 20.95 -14.08 -2.92
N MET A 65 21.19 -12.96 -3.61
CA MET A 65 20.48 -12.65 -4.85
C MET A 65 21.31 -13.05 -6.07
N THR A 66 21.09 -14.28 -6.55
CA THR A 66 21.59 -14.76 -7.83
C THR A 66 20.74 -14.21 -8.98
N TRP A 67 21.28 -14.21 -10.21
CA TRP A 67 20.57 -13.71 -11.40
C TRP A 67 19.16 -14.31 -11.56
N ARG A 68 19.01 -15.61 -11.26
CA ARG A 68 17.73 -16.33 -11.35
C ARG A 68 16.71 -15.83 -10.32
N VAL A 69 17.14 -15.57 -9.09
CA VAL A 69 16.30 -14.97 -8.03
C VAL A 69 15.92 -13.54 -8.39
N ALA A 70 16.86 -12.74 -8.93
CA ALA A 70 16.57 -11.38 -9.39
C ALA A 70 15.52 -11.37 -10.51
N TYR A 71 15.62 -12.30 -11.46
CA TYR A 71 14.66 -12.47 -12.55
C TYR A 71 13.27 -12.88 -12.05
N ASP A 72 13.19 -13.87 -11.16
CA ASP A 72 11.93 -14.33 -10.58
C ASP A 72 11.27 -13.22 -9.74
N MET A 73 12.04 -12.51 -8.90
CA MET A 73 11.54 -11.36 -8.14
C MET A 73 11.06 -10.24 -9.06
N HIS A 74 11.80 -9.94 -10.14
CA HIS A 74 11.42 -8.89 -11.08
C HIS A 74 10.11 -9.22 -11.80
N ASN A 75 9.97 -10.43 -12.33
CA ASN A 75 8.73 -10.88 -12.97
C ASN A 75 7.55 -10.93 -12.00
N LEU A 76 7.78 -11.36 -10.76
CA LEU A 76 6.73 -11.41 -9.74
C LEU A 76 6.31 -10.01 -9.27
N LEU A 77 7.21 -9.02 -9.36
CA LEU A 77 6.95 -7.61 -9.04
C LEU A 77 6.25 -6.85 -10.18
N ILE A 78 6.34 -7.29 -11.45
CA ILE A 78 5.67 -6.64 -12.60
C ILE A 78 4.16 -6.55 -12.38
N ILE A 79 3.52 -7.67 -12.06
CA ILE A 79 2.05 -7.74 -11.91
C ILE A 79 1.54 -6.78 -10.82
N PRO A 80 2.03 -6.84 -9.56
CA PRO A 80 1.57 -5.95 -8.51
C PRO A 80 1.88 -4.49 -8.83
N ILE A 81 3.01 -4.18 -9.48
CA ILE A 81 3.34 -2.81 -9.86
C ILE A 81 2.38 -2.25 -10.87
N ILE A 82 2.07 -3.00 -11.95
CA ILE A 82 1.08 -2.58 -12.94
C ILE A 82 -0.27 -2.32 -12.25
N ILE A 83 -0.71 -3.20 -11.35
CA ILE A 83 -1.97 -3.03 -10.61
C ILE A 83 -1.94 -1.77 -9.75
N THR A 84 -0.90 -1.57 -8.94
CA THR A 84 -0.76 -0.35 -8.13
C THR A 84 -0.63 0.91 -8.98
N PHE A 85 0.05 0.84 -10.12
CA PHE A 85 0.21 1.97 -11.03
C PHE A 85 -1.11 2.38 -11.67
N ILE A 86 -1.92 1.41 -12.11
CA ILE A 86 -3.28 1.64 -12.62
C ILE A 86 -4.15 2.23 -11.50
N LEU A 87 -4.20 1.59 -10.32
CA LEU A 87 -4.99 2.09 -9.18
C LEU A 87 -4.58 3.51 -8.77
N HIS A 88 -3.28 3.80 -8.73
CA HIS A 88 -2.75 5.11 -8.38
C HIS A 88 -3.11 6.15 -9.43
N THR A 89 -3.00 5.81 -10.72
CA THR A 89 -3.39 6.71 -11.82
C THR A 89 -4.89 7.01 -11.76
N PHE A 90 -5.74 5.99 -11.57
CA PHE A 90 -7.19 6.19 -11.47
C PHE A 90 -7.61 6.99 -10.24
N THR A 91 -7.00 6.75 -9.08
CA THR A 91 -7.28 7.52 -7.86
C THR A 91 -6.74 8.94 -7.91
N GLY A 92 -5.57 9.15 -8.53
CA GLY A 92 -5.01 10.47 -8.79
C GLY A 92 -5.86 11.28 -9.78
N LEU A 93 -6.28 10.67 -10.88
CA LEU A 93 -7.16 11.31 -11.87
C LEU A 93 -8.52 11.65 -11.26
N ARG A 94 -9.08 10.78 -10.42
CA ARG A 94 -10.35 11.00 -9.72
C ARG A 94 -10.27 12.05 -8.61
N ARG A 95 -9.09 12.34 -8.06
CA ARG A 95 -8.87 13.48 -7.14
C ARG A 95 -8.62 14.80 -7.90
N ALA A 96 -8.22 14.73 -9.16
CA ALA A 96 -7.92 15.90 -10.00
C ALA A 96 -9.14 16.42 -10.78
N LEU A 97 -10.13 15.56 -11.04
CA LEU A 97 -11.47 15.90 -11.55
C LEU A 97 -12.43 16.21 -10.39
#